data_AF-A0A5B8S2A9-F1
#
_entry.id   AF-A0A5B8S2A9-F1
#
_cell.length_a   1.000
_cell.length_b   1.000
_cell.length_c   1.000
_cell.angle_alpha   90.00
_cell.angle_beta   90.00
_cell.angle_gamma   90.00
#
_symmetry.space_group_name_H-M   'P 1'
#
loop_
_entity.id
_entity.type
_entity.pdbx_description
1 polymer ?
#
loop_
_entity_poly.entity_id
_entity_poly.type
_entity_poly.pdbx_seq_one_letter_code
_entity_poly.pdbx_strand_id
1 'polypeptide(L)'
;MSASTQFYLDQAAECGRNAQSATLQNQREVLLKAQAAWQAMADRAIRTATERDRREDERRELALLTQGTPHVQRPDPPLPD
;
A
#
# COMPACT_ATOMS: atom_id res chain seq x y z
N MET A 1 -3.70 5.25 4.93
CA MET A 1 -2.21 5.31 4.92
C MET A 1 -1.69 4.43 6.05
N SER A 2 -0.68 3.58 5.83
CA SER A 2 -0.21 2.65 6.87
C SER A 2 0.63 3.35 7.95
N ALA A 3 0.63 2.81 9.18
CA ALA A 3 1.46 3.33 10.28
C ALA A 3 2.96 3.40 9.92
N SER A 4 3.45 2.43 9.14
CA SER A 4 4.82 2.39 8.64
C SER A 4 5.12 3.55 7.68
N THR A 5 4.16 3.89 6.80
CA THR A 5 4.32 5.00 5.86
C THR A 5 4.38 6.33 6.58
N GLN A 6 3.48 6.55 7.55
CA GLN A 6 3.45 7.78 8.35
C GLN A 6 4.78 7.97 9.10
N PHE A 7 5.28 6.90 9.74
CA PHE A 7 6.57 6.93 10.42
C PHE A 7 7.73 7.36 9.50
N TYR A 8 7.80 6.82 8.27
CA TYR A 8 8.85 7.22 7.31
C TYR A 8 8.73 8.69 6.89
N LEU A 9 7.51 9.19 6.69
CA LEU A 9 7.30 10.61 6.38
C LEU A 9 7.69 11.52 7.54
N ASP A 10 7.38 11.12 8.78
CA ASP A 10 7.75 11.89 9.97
C ASP A 10 9.28 11.97 10.13
N GLN A 11 9.98 10.85 9.89
CA GLN A 11 11.45 10.79 9.90
C GLN A 11 12.07 11.64 8.78
N ALA A 12 11.50 11.61 7.57
CA ALA A 12 11.93 12.47 6.47
C ALA A 12 11.77 13.96 6.83
N ALA A 13 10.62 14.33 7.41
CA ALA A 13 10.35 15.69 7.83
C ALA A 13 11.28 16.16 8.97
N GLU A 14 11.57 15.28 9.93
CA GLU A 14 12.52 15.55 11.02
C GLU A 14 13.93 15.78 10.49
N CYS A 15 14.42 14.89 9.61
CA CYS A 15 15.72 15.04 8.97
C CYS A 15 15.81 16.36 8.18
N GLY A 16 14.73 16.75 7.47
CA GLY A 16 14.66 18.02 6.76
C GLY A 16 14.73 19.24 7.67
N ARG A 17 14.00 19.24 8.79
CA ARG A 17 14.08 20.32 9.81
C ARG A 17 15.48 20.40 10.41
N ASN A 18 16.09 19.27 10.73
CA ASN A 18 17.44 19.22 11.29
C ASN A 18 18.48 19.68 10.26
N ALA A 19 18.31 19.37 8.97
CA ALA A 19 19.21 19.86 7.92
C ALA A 19 19.16 21.39 7.78
N GLN A 20 17.97 21.98 7.93
CA GLN A 20 17.79 23.43 7.90
C GLN A 20 18.47 24.12 9.08
N SER A 21 18.43 23.52 10.28
CA SER A 21 19.07 24.05 11.48
C SER A 21 20.56 23.70 11.61
N ALA A 22 21.09 22.78 10.78
CA ALA A 22 22.49 22.37 10.85
C ALA A 22 23.44 23.51 10.47
N THR A 23 24.38 23.82 11.36
CA THR A 23 25.42 24.83 11.15
C THR A 23 26.58 24.32 10.30
N LEU A 24 26.89 23.02 10.39
CA LEU A 24 27.98 22.41 9.64
C LEU A 24 27.47 21.80 8.33
N GLN A 25 28.18 22.09 7.24
CA GLN A 25 27.81 21.64 5.90
C GLN A 25 27.79 20.11 5.78
N ASN A 26 28.77 19.42 6.35
CA ASN A 26 28.81 17.95 6.35
C ASN A 26 27.60 17.35 7.09
N GLN A 27 27.19 17.94 8.21
CA GLN A 27 26.02 17.49 8.97
C GLN A 27 24.74 17.71 8.17
N ARG A 28 24.60 18.86 7.50
CA ARG A 28 23.47 19.16 6.61
C ARG A 28 23.36 18.13 5.49
N GLU A 29 24.46 17.80 4.84
CA GLU A 29 24.48 16.81 3.74
C GLU A 29 24.07 15.42 4.20
N VAL A 30 24.54 14.98 5.37
CA VAL A 30 24.13 13.69 5.95
C VAL A 30 22.64 13.67 6.24
N LEU A 31 22.10 14.75 6.82
CA LEU A 31 20.66 14.87 7.12
C LEU A 31 19.80 14.90 5.86
N LEU A 32 20.25 15.58 4.80
CA LEU A 32 19.55 15.58 3.51
C LEU A 32 19.56 14.19 2.84
N LYS A 33 20.67 13.46 2.93
CA LYS A 33 20.75 12.07 2.45
C LYS A 33 19.81 11.15 3.25
N ALA A 34 19.76 11.32 4.56
CA ALA A 34 18.83 10.58 5.42
C ALA A 34 17.37 10.90 5.07
N GLN A 35 17.02 12.19 4.91
CA GLN A 35 15.69 12.62 4.47
C GLN A 35 15.30 11.94 3.15
N ALA A 36 16.18 11.95 2.15
CA ALA A 36 15.92 11.31 0.85
C ALA A 36 15.69 9.80 0.98
N ALA A 37 16.46 9.12 1.83
CA ALA A 37 16.30 7.69 2.08
C ALA A 37 14.95 7.37 2.76
N TRP A 38 14.55 8.15 3.76
CA TRP A 38 13.25 8.02 4.41
C TRP A 38 12.09 8.27 3.44
N GLN A 39 12.20 9.31 2.61
CA GLN A 39 11.20 9.61 1.58
C GLN A 39 11.07 8.45 0.57
N ALA A 40 12.18 7.89 0.10
CA ALA A 40 12.15 6.76 -0.83
C ALA A 40 11.47 5.51 -0.22
N MET A 41 11.65 5.26 1.08
CA MET A 41 10.96 4.18 1.78
C MET A 41 9.45 4.44 1.92
N ALA A 42 9.07 5.68 2.24
CA ALA A 42 7.66 6.09 2.27
C ALA A 42 7.01 5.88 0.89
N ASP A 43 7.66 6.35 -0.18
CA ASP A 43 7.14 6.22 -1.54
C ASP A 43 6.98 4.75 -1.95
N ARG A 44 7.94 3.89 -1.59
CA ARG A 44 7.83 2.44 -1.85
C ARG A 44 6.68 1.82 -1.07
N ALA A 45 6.49 2.19 0.19
CA ALA A 45 5.40 1.69 1.02
C ALA A 45 4.02 2.12 0.46
N ILE A 46 3.91 3.38 0.02
CA ILE A 46 2.70 3.91 -0.63
C ILE A 46 2.39 3.12 -1.89
N ARG A 47 3.35 2.99 -2.82
CA ARG A 47 3.16 2.23 -4.06
C ARG A 47 2.70 0.80 -3.77
N THR A 48 3.34 0.13 -2.82
CA THR A 48 2.98 -1.24 -2.45
C THR A 48 1.55 -1.33 -1.89
N ALA A 49 1.15 -0.37 -1.05
CA ALA A 49 -0.21 -0.31 -0.53
C ALA A 49 -1.24 -0.05 -1.65
N THR A 50 -0.97 0.90 -2.54
CA THR A 50 -1.84 1.20 -3.69
C THR A 50 -2.02 -0.02 -4.60
N GLU A 51 -0.94 -0.72 -4.91
CA GLU A 51 -0.99 -1.95 -5.72
C GLU A 51 -1.73 -3.09 -5.01
N ARG A 52 -1.69 -3.13 -3.67
CA ARG A 52 -2.47 -4.09 -2.89
C ARG A 52 -3.95 -3.75 -2.94
N ASP A 53 -4.30 -2.50 -2.66
CA ASP A 53 -5.69 -2.02 -2.65
C ASP A 53 -6.35 -2.28 -4.01
N ARG A 54 -5.64 -1.97 -5.12
CA ARG A 54 -6.08 -2.28 -6.48
C ARG A 54 -6.42 -3.76 -6.66
N ARG A 55 -5.54 -4.69 -6.23
CA ARG A 55 -5.78 -6.14 -6.35
C ARG A 55 -6.92 -6.61 -5.45
N GLU A 56 -7.09 -6.00 -4.28
CA GLU A 56 -8.20 -6.32 -3.38
C GLU A 56 -9.55 -5.90 -3.99
N ASP A 57 -9.59 -4.75 -4.65
CA ASP A 57 -10.78 -4.27 -5.36
C ASP A 57 -11.11 -5.13 -6.59
N GLU A 58 -10.12 -5.46 -7.43
CA GLU A 58 -10.29 -6.41 -8.54
C GLU A 58 -10.81 -7.78 -8.05
N ARG A 59 -10.29 -8.28 -6.92
CA ARG A 59 -10.77 -9.54 -6.32
C ARG A 59 -12.20 -9.42 -5.79
N ARG A 60 -12.55 -8.28 -5.18
CA ARG A 60 -13.92 -8.03 -4.69
C ARG A 60 -14.90 -7.97 -5.86
N GLU A 61 -14.56 -7.29 -6.95
CA GLU A 61 -15.37 -7.25 -8.16
C GLU A 61 -15.59 -8.64 -8.75
N LEU A 62 -14.52 -9.44 -8.88
CA LEU A 62 -14.63 -10.84 -9.34
C LEU A 62 -15.49 -11.70 -8.40
N ALA A 63 -15.36 -11.52 -7.08
CA ALA A 63 -16.18 -12.24 -6.11
C ALA A 63 -17.66 -11.88 -6.24
N LEU A 64 -18.00 -10.60 -6.44
CA LEU A 64 -19.36 -10.14 -6.68
C LEU A 64 -19.94 -10.70 -7.99
N LEU A 65 -19.14 -10.73 -9.07
CA LEU A 65 -19.56 -11.32 -10.35
C LEU A 65 -19.82 -12.83 -10.23
N THR A 66 -19.01 -13.55 -9.45
CA THR A 66 -19.14 -15.00 -9.27
C THR A 66 -20.32 -15.37 -8.37
N GLN A 67 -20.64 -14.54 -7.35
CA GLN A 67 -21.77 -14.74 -6.44
C GLN A 67 -23.15 -14.49 -7.09
N GLY A 68 -23.20 -13.85 -8.26
CA GLY A 68 -24.44 -13.63 -9.02
C GLY A 68 -24.91 -14.83 -9.86
N THR A 69 -24.19 -15.95 -9.87
CA THR A 69 -24.57 -17.16 -10.63
C THR A 69 -25.46 -18.06 -9.76
N PRO A 70 -26.80 -18.10 -9.95
CA PRO A 70 -27.62 -19.06 -9.23
C PRO A 70 -27.28 -20.44 -9.77
N HIS A 71 -26.81 -21.32 -8.89
CA HIS A 71 -26.64 -22.73 -9.21
C HIS A 71 -28.04 -23.30 -9.47
N VAL A 72 -28.45 -23.35 -10.74
CA VAL A 72 -29.70 -24.02 -11.14
C VAL A 72 -29.54 -25.48 -10.77
N GLN A 73 -30.26 -25.91 -9.73
CA GLN A 73 -30.40 -27.30 -9.34
C GLN A 73 -30.96 -28.04 -10.57
N ARG A 74 -30.13 -28.87 -11.20
CA ARG A 74 -30.56 -29.71 -12.32
C ARG A 74 -31.59 -30.70 -11.74
N PRO A 75 -32.83 -30.77 -12.25
CA PRO A 75 -33.80 -31.72 -11.72
C PRO A 75 -33.30 -33.15 -11.95
N ASP A 76 -33.44 -34.00 -10.92
CA ASP A 76 -33.08 -35.41 -10.98
C ASP A 76 -33.89 -36.11 -12.08
N PRO A 77 -33.25 -36.94 -12.93
CA PRO A 77 -33.98 -37.72 -13.92
C PRO A 77 -34.85 -38.77 -13.21
N PRO A 78 -36.09 -39.02 -13.68
CA PRO A 78 -36.96 -39.99 -13.05
C PRO A 78 -36.40 -41.41 -13.17
N LEU A 79 -36.47 -42.16 -12.07
CA LEU A 79 -36.17 -43.59 -12.02
C LEU A 79 -37.16 -44.36 -12.91
N PRO A 80 -36.70 -45.37 -13.68
CA PRO A 80 -37.60 -46.26 -14.42
C PRO A 80 -38.32 -47.25 -13.48
N ASP A 81 -39.55 -47.62 -13.87
CA ASP A 81 -40.48 -48.54 -13.19
C ASP A 81 -39.92 -49.96 -12.97
#